data_AF-A0A352GH98-F1
#
_entry.id   AF-A0A352GH98-F1
#
_cell.length_a   1.000
_cell.length_b   1.000
_cell.length_c   1.000
_cell.angle_alpha   90.00
_cell.angle_beta   90.00
_cell.angle_gamma   90.00
#
_symmetry.space_group_name_H-M   'P 1'
#
loop_
_entity.id
_entity.type
_entity.pdbx_description
1 polymer ?
#
loop_
_entity_poly.entity_id
_entity_poly.type
_entity_poly.pdbx_seq_one_letter_code
_entity_poly.pdbx_strand_id
1 'polypeptide(L)' 'MNFTLRQLQVLTAVARHGSFTRAAQDLGMTQSAVSTSVR' A
#
# COMPACT_ATOMS: atom_id res chain seq x y z
N MET A 1 -13.83 -0.73 13.32
CA MET A 1 -12.92 -0.44 12.19
C MET A 1 -12.45 -1.79 11.67
N ASN A 2 -12.86 -2.17 10.45
CA ASN A 2 -12.55 -3.49 9.89
C ASN A 2 -11.48 -3.34 8.83
N PHE A 3 -10.24 -3.69 9.19
CA PHE A 3 -9.12 -3.70 8.25
C PHE A 3 -8.91 -5.10 7.71
N THR A 4 -8.63 -5.18 6.41
CA THR A 4 -8.16 -6.41 5.78
C THR A 4 -6.65 -6.55 5.98
N LEU A 5 -6.17 -7.79 5.99
CA LEU A 5 -4.72 -8.05 5.99
C LEU A 5 -4.02 -7.38 4.80
N ARG A 6 -4.69 -7.31 3.65
CA ARG A 6 -4.22 -6.62 2.44
C ARG A 6 -3.95 -5.14 2.73
N GLN A 7 -4.86 -4.43 3.41
CA GLN A 7 -4.67 -3.01 3.75
C GLN A 7 -3.49 -2.80 4.71
N LEU A 8 -3.31 -3.69 5.70
CA LEU A 8 -2.16 -3.64 6.61
C LEU A 8 -0.83 -3.89 5.88
N GLN A 9 -0.80 -4.81 4.92
CA GLN A 9 0.37 -5.03 4.06
C GLN A 9 0.70 -3.80 3.23
N VAL A 10 -0.31 -3.18 2.61
CA VAL A 10 -0.12 -1.95 1.82
C VAL A 10 0.40 -0.81 2.69
N LEU A 11 -0.21 -0.60 3.86
CA LEU A 11 0.23 0.41 4.83
C LEU A 11 1.69 0.19 5.23
N THR A 12 2.06 -1.05 5.56
CA THR A 12 3.44 -1.40 5.95
C THR A 12 4.44 -1.18 4.82
N ALA A 13 4.08 -1.52 3.57
CA ALA A 13 4.93 -1.28 2.42
C ALA A 13 5.14 0.22 2.18
N VAL A 14 4.08 1.03 2.25
CA VAL A 14 4.18 2.50 2.11
C VAL A 14 5.06 3.09 3.21
N ALA A 15 4.90 2.64 4.47
CA ALA A 15 5.72 3.09 5.59
C ALA A 15 7.20 2.72 5.43
N ARG A 16 7.51 1.51 4.93
CA ARG A 16 8.89 1.06 4.67
C ARG A 16 9.58 1.85 3.56
N HIS A 17 8.86 2.12 2.48
CA HIS A 17 9.43 2.77 1.29
C HIS A 17 9.36 4.30 1.32
N GLY A 18 8.47 4.88 2.15
CA GLY A 18 8.17 6.32 2.15
C GLY A 18 7.61 6.83 0.82
N SER A 19 7.16 5.94 -0.06
CA SER A 19 6.73 6.28 -1.43
C SER A 19 5.66 5.31 -1.92
N PHE A 20 4.51 5.85 -2.31
CA PHE A 20 3.41 5.08 -2.90
C PHE A 20 3.84 4.38 -4.19
N THR A 21 4.68 5.01 -5.01
CA THR A 21 5.16 4.42 -6.27
C THR A 21 6.07 3.22 -6.01
N ARG A 22 7.03 3.33 -5.07
CA ARG A 22 7.91 2.21 -4.72
C ARG A 22 7.16 1.07 -4.04
N ALA A 23 6.22 1.39 -3.15
CA ALA A 23 5.34 0.38 -2.54
C ALA A 23 4.47 -0.34 -3.58
N ALA A 24 3.99 0.37 -4.60
CA ALA A 24 3.24 -0.24 -5.68
C ALA A 24 4.09 -1.20 -6.52
N GLN A 25 5.33 -0.81 -6.85
CA GLN A 25 6.29 -1.69 -7.54
C GLN A 25 6.60 -2.95 -6.72
N ASP A 26 6.87 -2.79 -5.43
CA ASP A 26 7.16 -3.90 -4.49
C ASP A 26 5.98 -4.88 -4.36
N LEU A 27 4.74 -4.36 -4.35
CA LEU A 27 3.53 -5.16 -4.19
C LEU A 27 2.93 -5.65 -5.52
N GLY A 28 3.53 -5.35 -6.67
CA GLY A 28 2.97 -5.68 -7.99
C GLY A 28 1.61 -5.01 -8.25
N MET A 29 1.40 -3.81 -7.74
CA MET A 29 0.17 -3.03 -7.84
C MET A 29 0.38 -1.75 -8.65
N THR A 30 -0.71 -1.10 -9.05
CA THR A 30 -0.64 0.29 -9.50
C THR A 30 -0.51 1.24 -8.31
N GLN A 31 0.11 2.41 -8.53
CA GLN A 31 0.21 3.43 -7.48
C GLN A 31 -1.17 3.91 -7.00
N SER A 32 -2.16 3.99 -7.89
CA SER A 32 -3.54 4.34 -7.55
C SER A 32 -4.22 3.28 -6.67
N ALA A 33 -4.00 1.99 -6.92
CA ALA A 33 -4.54 0.91 -6.09
C ALA A 33 -3.94 0.94 -4.67
N VAL A 34 -2.65 1.25 -4.55
CA VAL A 34 -2.01 1.49 -3.25
C VAL A 34 -2.65 2.69 -2.56
N SER A 35 -2.73 3.85 -3.22
CA SER A 35 -3.30 5.07 -2.63
C SER A 35 -4.74 4.88 -2.12
N THR A 36 -5.58 4.18 -2.87
CA THR A 36 -6.96 3.89 -2.45
C THR A 36 -7.01 2.93 -1.26
N SER A 37 -6.05 2.02 -1.13
CA SER A 37 -6.00 1.06 -0.02
C SER A 37 -5.60 1.70 1.32
N VAL A 38 -4.93 2.86 1.30
CA VAL A 38 -4.49 3.59 2.51
C VAL A 38 -5.40 4.76 2.87
N ARG A 39 -6.33 5.13 1.98
CA ARG A 39 -7.36 6.14 2.24
C ARG A 39 -8.47 5.52 3.10
#